data_AF-A0A350QPZ1-F1
#
_entry.id   AF-A0A350QPZ1-F1
#
_cell.length_a   1.000
_cell.length_b   1.000
_cell.length_c   1.000
_cell.angle_alpha   90.00
_cell.angle_beta   90.00
_cell.angle_gamma   90.00
#
_symmetry.space_group_name_H-M   'P 1'
#
loop_
_entity.id
_entity.type
_entity.pdbx_description
1 polymer ?
#
loop_
_entity_poly.entity_id
_entity_poly.type
_entity_poly.pdbx_seq_one_letter_code
_entity_poly.pdbx_strand_id
1 'polypeptide(L)'
;AILRERLAEVQSRKSREVNARTLDHFTVGLVGYTNAGKSTLFNALTDGGAYEADQLFATLGTRTEAWPLGGGTQVLLSDTVGFISNLPHHLVASFKSTLEETICAHVLLVVLDVGDRDAPDQFETVRTVLDEIDARSQPRVLVLNKVDTLTDMRQRGLLDGDPLETWMDRVPDAIPVSAKTGEGLDALADRVVELMRGPLLELTLETPMADSRLVDYLEKRTEVLSRDWTETTAVYGVRIGRRQVEQLLARGSVFTLDGIPCTEALERLWPTPEVERDRPVPPHQRVWGDEDTV
;
A
#
# COMPACT_ATOMS: atom_id res chain seq x y z
N ALA A 1 -34.62 3.66 -9.96
CA ALA A 1 -34.36 2.21 -9.97
C ALA A 1 -33.28 1.85 -10.98
N ILE A 2 -33.48 2.11 -12.28
CA ILE A 2 -32.54 1.80 -13.39
C ILE A 2 -31.12 2.37 -13.19
N LEU A 3 -30.99 3.58 -12.64
CA LEU A 3 -29.67 4.18 -12.36
C LEU A 3 -28.89 3.47 -11.25
N ARG A 4 -29.56 2.91 -10.23
CA ARG A 4 -28.89 2.14 -9.16
C ARG A 4 -28.41 0.78 -9.67
N GLU A 5 -29.19 0.16 -10.54
CA GLU A 5 -28.87 -1.13 -11.15
C GLU A 5 -27.68 -1.01 -12.14
N ARG A 6 -27.67 0.04 -12.97
CA ARG A 6 -26.50 0.36 -13.81
C ARG A 6 -25.26 0.72 -13.01
N LEU A 7 -25.41 1.45 -11.90
CA LEU A 7 -24.28 1.76 -11.01
C LEU A 7 -23.71 0.48 -10.40
N ALA A 8 -24.56 -0.42 -9.89
CA ALA A 8 -24.13 -1.70 -9.34
C ALA A 8 -23.42 -2.58 -10.39
N GLU A 9 -23.89 -2.59 -11.64
CA GLU A 9 -23.23 -3.34 -12.72
C GLU A 9 -21.83 -2.79 -13.03
N VAL A 10 -21.68 -1.47 -13.15
CA VAL A 10 -20.39 -0.80 -13.38
C VAL A 10 -19.43 -1.03 -12.21
N GLN A 11 -19.93 -0.94 -10.98
CA GLN A 11 -19.16 -1.25 -9.77
C GLN A 11 -18.65 -2.69 -9.78
N SER A 12 -19.53 -3.67 -10.05
CA SER A 12 -19.14 -5.09 -10.08
C SER A 12 -18.07 -5.41 -11.12
N ARG A 13 -18.09 -4.74 -12.27
CA ARG A 13 -17.07 -4.91 -13.32
C ARG A 13 -15.73 -4.36 -12.87
N LYS A 14 -15.74 -3.17 -12.26
CA LYS A 14 -14.52 -2.54 -11.75
C LYS A 14 -13.88 -3.35 -10.62
N SER A 15 -14.68 -3.85 -9.67
CA SER A 15 -14.15 -4.71 -8.60
C SER A 15 -13.52 -6.00 -9.13
N ARG A 16 -14.11 -6.61 -10.17
CA ARG A 16 -13.54 -7.81 -10.82
C ARG A 16 -12.21 -7.51 -11.51
N GLU A 17 -12.11 -6.39 -12.20
CA GLU A 17 -10.88 -5.97 -12.87
C GLU A 17 -9.77 -5.67 -11.87
N VAL A 18 -10.09 -4.93 -10.81
CA VAL A 18 -9.15 -4.65 -9.71
C VAL A 18 -8.68 -5.96 -9.08
N ASN A 19 -9.59 -6.86 -8.68
CA ASN A 19 -9.23 -8.14 -8.08
C ASN A 19 -8.36 -9.01 -9.01
N ALA A 20 -8.66 -9.06 -10.31
CA ALA A 20 -7.83 -9.80 -11.26
C ALA A 20 -6.39 -9.23 -11.34
N ARG A 21 -6.24 -7.89 -11.34
CA ARG A 21 -4.93 -7.23 -11.34
C ARG A 21 -4.15 -7.50 -10.06
N THR A 22 -4.81 -7.44 -8.89
CA THR A 22 -4.21 -7.69 -7.57
C THR A 22 -3.69 -9.12 -7.45
N LEU A 23 -4.36 -10.10 -8.08
CA LEU A 23 -3.91 -11.49 -8.12
C LEU A 23 -2.62 -11.68 -8.94
N ASP A 24 -2.52 -11.02 -10.10
CA ASP A 24 -1.40 -11.20 -11.02
C ASP A 24 -0.20 -10.29 -10.69
N HIS A 25 -0.42 -9.09 -10.15
CA HIS A 25 0.60 -8.05 -9.94
C HIS A 25 0.55 -7.47 -8.52
N PHE A 26 1.70 -7.06 -7.99
CA PHE A 26 1.74 -6.34 -6.73
C PHE A 26 1.31 -4.90 -7.00
N THR A 27 0.34 -4.41 -6.25
CA THR A 27 -0.33 -3.13 -6.48
C THR A 27 -0.06 -2.18 -5.31
N VAL A 28 0.33 -0.96 -5.64
CA VAL A 28 0.65 0.12 -4.69
C VAL A 28 -0.30 1.28 -4.97
N GLY A 29 -1.03 1.72 -3.94
CA GLY A 29 -1.97 2.85 -4.07
C GLY A 29 -1.38 4.13 -3.49
N LEU A 30 -1.41 5.23 -4.25
CA LEU A 30 -1.12 6.57 -3.73
C LEU A 30 -2.36 7.17 -3.09
N VAL A 31 -2.25 7.64 -1.85
CA VAL A 31 -3.32 8.30 -1.10
C VAL A 31 -2.79 9.55 -0.41
N GLY A 32 -3.64 10.55 -0.19
CA GLY A 32 -3.23 11.82 0.39
C GLY A 32 -4.02 13.01 -0.15
N TYR A 33 -3.83 14.17 0.46
CA TYR A 33 -4.58 15.38 0.11
C TYR A 33 -4.25 15.92 -1.28
N THR A 34 -5.16 16.71 -1.85
CA THR A 34 -4.85 17.54 -3.02
C THR A 34 -3.64 18.42 -2.73
N ASN A 35 -2.76 18.60 -3.70
CA ASN A 35 -1.49 19.35 -3.57
C ASN A 35 -0.39 18.70 -2.70
N ALA A 36 -0.60 17.52 -2.10
CA ALA A 36 0.48 16.76 -1.44
C ALA A 36 1.59 16.28 -2.42
N GLY A 37 1.36 16.41 -3.73
CA GLY A 37 2.30 16.03 -4.78
C GLY A 37 2.19 14.56 -5.22
N LYS A 38 1.04 13.90 -5.01
CA LYS A 38 0.78 12.52 -5.47
C LYS A 38 1.02 12.33 -6.97
N SER A 39 0.49 13.21 -7.82
CA SER A 39 0.64 13.06 -9.28
C SER A 39 2.07 13.36 -9.73
N THR A 40 2.78 14.29 -9.06
CA THR A 40 4.23 14.48 -9.27
C THR A 40 5.01 13.23 -8.87
N LEU A 41 4.68 12.63 -7.73
CA LEU A 41 5.29 11.38 -7.26
C LEU A 41 4.99 10.22 -8.22
N PHE A 42 3.75 10.08 -8.68
CA PHE A 42 3.35 9.09 -9.67
C PHE A 42 4.18 9.19 -10.94
N ASN A 43 4.32 10.40 -11.48
CA ASN A 43 5.11 10.65 -12.69
C ASN A 43 6.61 10.42 -12.46
N ALA A 44 7.12 10.71 -11.26
CA ALA A 44 8.53 10.48 -10.93
C ALA A 44 8.86 8.98 -10.77
N LEU A 45 7.90 8.18 -10.30
CA LEU A 45 8.06 6.74 -10.09
C LEU A 45 7.74 5.90 -11.33
N THR A 46 7.08 6.46 -12.34
CA THR A 46 6.65 5.71 -13.54
C THR A 46 7.36 6.24 -14.78
N ASP A 47 7.69 5.35 -15.72
CA ASP A 47 8.38 5.71 -16.98
C ASP A 47 7.52 6.62 -17.89
N GLY A 48 6.25 6.85 -17.53
CA GLY A 48 5.27 7.66 -18.24
C GLY A 48 5.22 9.10 -17.75
N GLY A 49 6.32 9.84 -17.89
CA GLY A 49 6.34 11.28 -17.64
C GLY A 49 5.30 12.02 -18.51
N ALA A 50 4.12 12.32 -17.95
CA ALA A 50 3.22 13.32 -18.53
C ALA A 50 2.15 13.80 -17.52
N TYR A 51 2.24 15.12 -17.28
CA TYR A 51 1.21 16.06 -16.81
C TYR A 51 1.31 16.46 -15.32
N GLU A 52 2.09 17.53 -15.05
CA GLU A 52 1.80 18.45 -13.95
C GLU A 52 0.66 19.37 -14.43
N ALA A 53 -0.49 19.28 -13.78
CA ALA A 53 -1.44 20.39 -13.75
C ALA A 53 -1.62 20.80 -12.30
N ASP A 54 -1.16 22.01 -11.97
CA ASP A 54 -1.50 22.77 -10.75
C ASP A 54 -2.99 23.15 -10.75
N GLN A 55 -3.87 22.16 -10.84
CA GLN A 55 -5.32 22.34 -10.79
C GLN A 55 -5.90 21.36 -9.77
N LEU A 56 -6.67 21.90 -8.84
CA LEU A 56 -7.68 21.12 -8.12
C LEU A 56 -8.48 20.36 -9.18
N PHE A 57 -8.62 19.03 -9.06
CA PHE A 57 -9.25 18.08 -10.03
C PHE A 57 -8.37 17.44 -11.13
N ALA A 58 -7.04 17.54 -11.08
CA ALA A 58 -6.16 16.94 -12.11
C ALA A 58 -6.33 15.41 -12.33
N THR A 59 -6.81 14.64 -11.34
CA THR A 59 -7.06 13.19 -11.46
C THR A 59 -8.47 12.83 -11.03
N LEU A 60 -9.43 12.95 -11.95
CA LEU A 60 -10.80 12.42 -11.78
C LEU A 60 -10.94 10.93 -12.17
N GLY A 61 -9.89 10.35 -12.78
CA GLY A 61 -9.80 8.93 -13.14
C GLY A 61 -8.61 8.27 -12.44
N THR A 62 -8.77 7.01 -12.03
CA THR A 62 -7.66 6.21 -11.49
C THR A 62 -6.66 5.91 -12.60
N ARG A 63 -5.39 6.28 -12.38
CA ARG A 63 -4.30 6.06 -13.33
C ARG A 63 -3.43 4.93 -12.79
N THR A 64 -3.26 3.85 -13.55
CA THR A 64 -2.46 2.70 -13.10
C THR A 64 -1.38 2.42 -14.13
N GLU A 65 -0.13 2.52 -13.72
CA GLU A 65 1.06 2.34 -14.57
C GLU A 65 2.07 1.43 -13.89
N ALA A 66 2.98 0.84 -14.66
CA ALA A 66 4.07 0.05 -14.13
C ALA A 66 5.13 0.96 -13.49
N TRP A 67 5.50 0.66 -12.24
CA TRP A 67 6.63 1.26 -11.54
C TRP A 67 7.78 0.24 -11.49
N PRO A 68 8.88 0.47 -12.23
CA PRO A 68 10.08 -0.36 -12.15
C PRO A 68 10.81 -0.10 -10.82
N LEU A 69 10.93 -1.13 -9.99
CA LEU A 69 11.64 -1.05 -8.69
C LEU A 69 13.13 -1.43 -8.80
N GLY A 70 13.64 -1.62 -10.01
CA GLY A 70 14.99 -2.12 -10.24
C GLY A 70 15.13 -3.63 -10.07
N GLY A 71 16.29 -4.18 -10.46
CA GLY A 71 16.58 -5.61 -10.33
C GLY A 71 15.63 -6.56 -11.10
N GLY A 72 14.99 -6.06 -12.16
CA GLY A 72 13.98 -6.81 -12.93
C GLY A 72 12.62 -6.94 -12.25
N THR A 73 12.42 -6.25 -11.11
CA THR A 73 11.17 -6.23 -10.36
C THR A 73 10.33 -5.02 -10.77
N GLN A 74 9.02 -5.22 -10.92
CA GLN A 74 8.06 -4.15 -11.20
C GLN A 74 6.77 -4.36 -10.39
N VAL A 75 6.12 -3.25 -10.05
CA VAL A 75 4.80 -3.22 -9.39
C VAL A 75 3.85 -2.34 -10.19
N LEU A 76 2.55 -2.44 -9.94
CA LEU A 76 1.56 -1.52 -10.49
C LEU A 76 1.33 -0.40 -9.48
N LEU A 77 1.60 0.84 -9.87
CA LEU A 77 1.31 2.03 -9.07
C LEU A 77 -0.02 2.62 -9.55
N SER A 78 -0.92 2.92 -8.61
CA SER A 78 -2.21 3.53 -8.90
C SER A 78 -2.31 4.92 -8.25
N ASP A 79 -2.48 5.97 -9.06
CA ASP A 79 -2.85 7.31 -8.58
C ASP A 79 -4.36 7.32 -8.35
N THR A 80 -4.76 7.46 -7.09
CA THR A 80 -6.17 7.50 -6.68
C THR A 80 -6.66 8.93 -6.61
N VAL A 81 -7.99 9.12 -6.53
CA VAL A 81 -8.55 10.47 -6.37
C VAL A 81 -8.02 11.05 -5.06
N GLY A 82 -7.35 12.20 -5.14
CA GLY A 82 -6.84 12.89 -3.96
C GLY A 82 -7.95 13.23 -2.96
N PHE A 83 -7.67 13.04 -1.68
CA PHE A 83 -8.56 13.51 -0.63
C PHE A 83 -8.68 15.03 -0.74
N ILE A 84 -9.91 15.52 -0.84
CA ILE A 84 -10.19 16.95 -0.73
C ILE A 84 -10.61 17.18 0.73
N SER A 85 -10.12 18.27 1.32
CA SER A 85 -10.48 18.71 2.66
C SER A 85 -12.01 18.68 2.84
N ASN A 86 -12.48 18.13 3.96
CA ASN A 86 -13.91 17.97 4.27
C ASN A 86 -14.69 17.16 3.22
N LEU A 87 -14.19 15.98 2.82
CA LEU A 87 -15.03 14.99 2.13
C LEU A 87 -16.25 14.68 3.01
N PRO A 88 -17.48 15.09 2.62
CA PRO A 88 -18.66 14.78 3.38
C PRO A 88 -18.82 13.27 3.52
N HIS A 89 -19.22 12.76 4.68
CA HIS A 89 -19.42 11.30 4.91
C HIS A 89 -20.32 10.64 3.85
N HIS A 90 -21.27 11.38 3.27
CA HIS A 90 -22.14 10.87 2.19
C HIS A 90 -21.42 10.70 0.84
N LEU A 91 -20.34 11.46 0.59
CA LEU A 91 -19.49 11.30 -0.57
C LEU A 91 -18.52 10.13 -0.40
N VAL A 92 -18.04 9.81 0.82
CA VAL A 92 -17.22 8.60 1.06
C VAL A 92 -17.91 7.33 0.53
N ALA A 93 -19.21 7.18 0.80
CA ALA A 93 -20.01 6.05 0.28
C ALA A 93 -20.16 6.07 -1.25
N SER A 94 -20.25 7.25 -1.87
CA SER A 94 -20.36 7.42 -3.32
C SER A 94 -19.02 7.24 -4.05
N PHE A 95 -17.91 7.50 -3.36
CA PHE A 95 -16.54 7.30 -3.83
C PHE A 95 -16.00 5.91 -3.47
N LYS A 96 -16.73 5.07 -2.72
CA LYS A 96 -16.27 3.71 -2.38
C LYS A 96 -15.86 2.90 -3.61
N SER A 97 -16.60 3.00 -4.72
CA SER A 97 -16.24 2.35 -5.98
C SER A 97 -15.09 2.99 -6.74
N THR A 98 -14.78 4.26 -6.49
CA THR A 98 -13.59 4.92 -7.04
C THR A 98 -12.35 4.67 -6.17
N LEU A 99 -12.55 4.33 -4.89
CA LEU A 99 -11.53 3.95 -3.91
C LEU A 99 -11.34 2.43 -3.79
N GLU A 100 -12.06 1.60 -4.56
CA GLU A 100 -11.87 0.14 -4.58
C GLU A 100 -10.42 -0.25 -4.89
N GLU A 101 -9.75 0.49 -5.77
CA GLU A 101 -8.33 0.25 -6.09
C GLU A 101 -7.41 0.55 -4.89
N THR A 102 -7.83 1.47 -4.00
CA THR A 102 -7.18 1.72 -2.70
C THR A 102 -7.42 0.60 -1.70
N ILE A 103 -8.67 0.11 -1.62
CA ILE A 103 -9.06 -0.97 -0.71
C ILE A 103 -8.32 -2.26 -1.06
N CYS A 104 -8.21 -2.56 -2.36
CA CYS A 104 -7.58 -3.77 -2.87
C CYS A 104 -6.07 -3.63 -3.13
N ALA A 105 -5.46 -2.48 -2.82
CA ALA A 105 -4.01 -2.30 -2.96
C ALA A 105 -3.27 -3.14 -1.90
N HIS A 106 -2.11 -3.68 -2.27
CA HIS A 106 -1.28 -4.42 -1.32
C HIS A 106 -0.55 -3.51 -0.34
N VAL A 107 -0.18 -2.30 -0.79
CA VAL A 107 0.47 -1.26 0.02
C VAL A 107 -0.15 0.08 -0.31
N LEU A 108 -0.32 0.93 0.69
CA LEU A 108 -0.71 2.33 0.52
C LEU A 108 0.47 3.25 0.84
N LEU A 109 0.77 4.16 -0.09
CA LEU A 109 1.69 5.27 0.15
C LEU A 109 0.86 6.50 0.51
N VAL A 110 0.92 6.89 1.78
CA VAL A 110 0.26 8.08 2.31
C VAL A 110 1.18 9.28 2.06
N VAL A 111 0.87 10.07 1.05
CA VAL A 111 1.67 11.23 0.65
C VAL A 111 1.20 12.47 1.41
N LEU A 112 2.12 13.10 2.14
CA LEU A 112 1.94 14.39 2.80
C LEU A 112 2.92 15.42 2.28
N ASP A 113 2.50 16.68 2.20
CA ASP A 113 3.41 17.80 2.05
C ASP A 113 4.03 18.12 3.42
N VAL A 114 5.33 17.86 3.58
CA VAL A 114 6.01 18.02 4.87
C VAL A 114 6.12 19.49 5.32
N GLY A 115 6.04 20.43 4.37
CA GLY A 115 6.06 21.86 4.66
C GLY A 115 4.70 22.45 5.02
N ASP A 116 3.61 21.70 4.84
CA ASP A 116 2.27 22.21 5.10
C ASP A 116 1.97 22.24 6.61
N ARG A 117 1.49 23.39 7.10
CA ARG A 117 1.12 23.56 8.52
C ARG A 117 -0.08 22.71 8.90
N ASP A 118 -0.94 22.38 7.94
CA ASP A 118 -2.11 21.53 8.14
C ASP A 118 -1.79 20.04 7.97
N ALA A 119 -0.53 19.66 7.68
CA ALA A 119 -0.14 18.27 7.47
C ALA A 119 -0.55 17.31 8.60
N PRO A 120 -0.45 17.67 9.90
CA PRO A 120 -0.90 16.80 10.99
C PRO A 120 -2.39 16.46 10.93
N ASP A 121 -3.24 17.45 10.63
CA ASP A 121 -4.70 17.29 10.54
C ASP A 121 -5.10 16.54 9.27
N GLN A 122 -4.40 16.82 8.16
CA GLN A 122 -4.56 16.10 6.90
C GLN A 122 -4.23 14.61 7.09
N PHE A 123 -3.14 14.28 7.78
CA PHE A 123 -2.75 12.91 8.06
C PHE A 123 -3.82 12.14 8.85
N GLU A 124 -4.31 12.71 9.96
CA GLU A 124 -5.36 12.06 10.76
C GLU A 124 -6.66 11.90 9.99
N THR A 125 -6.99 12.86 9.12
CA THR A 125 -8.16 12.75 8.25
C THR A 125 -8.00 11.62 7.24
N VAL A 126 -6.85 11.52 6.56
CA VAL A 126 -6.58 10.40 5.63
C VAL A 126 -6.67 9.07 6.36
N ARG A 127 -6.04 8.96 7.54
CA ARG A 127 -6.05 7.74 8.35
C ARG A 127 -7.49 7.32 8.70
N THR A 128 -8.31 8.27 9.13
CA THR A 128 -9.72 8.04 9.50
C THR A 128 -10.54 7.59 8.29
N VAL A 129 -10.37 8.22 7.12
CA VAL A 129 -11.15 7.83 5.94
C VAL A 129 -10.70 6.45 5.41
N LEU A 130 -9.40 6.15 5.40
CA LEU A 130 -8.91 4.80 5.04
C LEU A 130 -9.52 3.73 5.96
N ASP A 131 -9.64 4.06 7.24
CA ASP A 131 -10.29 3.22 8.24
C ASP A 131 -11.81 3.06 7.99
N GLU A 132 -12.52 4.11 7.59
CA GLU A 132 -13.95 4.06 7.27
C GLU A 132 -14.27 3.24 6.01
N ILE A 133 -13.33 3.14 5.06
CA ILE A 133 -13.51 2.37 3.81
C ILE A 133 -12.98 0.92 3.90
N ASP A 134 -12.64 0.45 5.09
CA ASP A 134 -12.05 -0.88 5.36
C ASP A 134 -10.66 -1.11 4.75
N ALA A 135 -9.93 -0.04 4.41
CA ALA A 135 -8.54 -0.12 3.93
C ALA A 135 -7.53 -0.27 5.10
N ARG A 136 -7.79 -1.23 5.99
CA ARG A 136 -7.10 -1.38 7.29
C ARG A 136 -6.01 -2.45 7.32
N SER A 137 -6.08 -3.45 6.46
CA SER A 137 -5.23 -4.65 6.50
C SER A 137 -3.87 -4.47 5.81
N GLN A 138 -3.80 -3.53 4.88
CA GLN A 138 -2.61 -3.28 4.07
C GLN A 138 -1.62 -2.36 4.79
N PRO A 139 -0.29 -2.62 4.66
CA PRO A 139 0.74 -1.72 5.13
C PRO A 139 0.54 -0.30 4.57
N ARG A 140 0.71 0.70 5.44
CA ARG A 140 0.68 2.13 5.10
C ARG A 140 2.08 2.69 5.29
N VAL A 141 2.69 3.20 4.23
CA VAL A 141 3.98 3.89 4.28
C VAL A 141 3.70 5.38 4.22
N LEU A 142 4.12 6.12 5.25
CA LEU A 142 4.04 7.58 5.24
C LEU A 142 5.18 8.13 4.37
N VAL A 143 4.82 8.91 3.35
CA VAL A 143 5.74 9.56 2.41
C VAL A 143 5.70 11.06 2.65
N LEU A 144 6.76 11.60 3.24
CA LEU A 144 6.92 13.02 3.54
C LEU A 144 7.51 13.71 2.31
N ASN A 145 6.64 14.19 1.43
CA ASN A 145 7.01 14.77 0.15
C ASN A 145 7.35 16.26 0.26
N LYS A 146 8.07 16.78 -0.76
CA LYS A 146 8.51 18.18 -0.90
C LYS A 146 9.59 18.62 0.07
N VAL A 147 10.47 17.70 0.51
CA VAL A 147 11.62 18.04 1.38
C VAL A 147 12.54 19.10 0.79
N ASP A 148 12.56 19.24 -0.55
CA ASP A 148 13.30 20.28 -1.27
C ASP A 148 12.88 21.71 -0.90
N THR A 149 11.65 21.89 -0.39
CA THR A 149 11.12 23.22 -0.03
C THR A 149 11.50 23.66 1.39
N LEU A 150 11.87 22.72 2.28
CA LEU A 150 12.08 23.00 3.70
C LEU A 150 13.22 24.00 3.95
N THR A 151 14.28 23.95 3.14
CA THR A 151 15.41 24.87 3.28
C THR A 151 14.99 26.32 3.01
N ASP A 152 14.22 26.58 1.95
CA ASP A 152 13.70 27.92 1.63
C ASP A 152 12.72 28.40 2.71
N MET A 153 11.81 27.52 3.14
CA MET A 153 10.82 27.85 4.18
C MET A 153 11.50 28.21 5.51
N ARG A 154 12.57 27.49 5.87
CA ARG A 154 13.39 27.79 7.06
C ARG A 154 14.07 29.16 6.95
N GLN A 155 14.67 29.47 5.79
CA GLN A 155 15.32 30.77 5.56
C GLN A 155 14.31 31.94 5.62
N ARG A 156 13.07 31.69 5.23
CA ARG A 156 11.97 32.67 5.25
C ARG A 156 11.23 32.76 6.59
N GLY A 157 11.61 31.95 7.58
CA GLY A 157 10.96 31.92 8.89
C GLY A 157 9.51 31.43 8.85
N LEU A 158 9.17 30.55 7.90
CA LEU A 158 7.83 30.00 7.72
C LEU A 158 7.60 28.69 8.46
N LEU A 159 8.62 28.16 9.14
CA LEU A 159 8.58 26.89 9.87
C LEU A 159 8.76 27.15 11.36
N ASP A 160 7.87 26.56 12.15
CA ASP A 160 7.97 26.48 13.61
C ASP A 160 8.81 25.23 13.96
N GLY A 161 10.12 25.26 13.67
CA GLY A 161 11.05 24.15 13.97
C GLY A 161 11.51 23.34 12.75
N ASP A 162 11.89 22.07 12.98
CA ASP A 162 12.18 21.10 11.91
C ASP A 162 11.00 20.11 11.75
N PRO A 163 10.17 20.26 10.69
CA PRO A 163 9.05 19.36 10.45
C PRO A 163 9.47 17.90 10.25
N LEU A 164 10.66 17.65 9.68
CA LEU A 164 11.12 16.29 9.44
C LEU A 164 11.39 15.55 10.74
N GLU A 165 12.10 16.19 11.68
CA GLU A 165 12.36 15.62 12.99
C GLU A 165 11.04 15.29 13.72
N THR A 166 10.10 16.24 13.70
CA THR A 166 8.77 16.06 14.30
C THR A 166 8.01 14.86 13.71
N TRP A 167 8.05 14.70 12.39
CA TRP A 167 7.37 13.59 11.72
C TRP A 167 8.09 12.26 11.91
N MET A 168 9.42 12.26 11.93
CA MET A 168 10.22 11.05 12.17
C MET A 168 10.07 10.56 13.63
N ASP A 169 9.92 11.45 14.60
CA ASP A 169 9.61 11.06 15.98
C ASP A 169 8.19 10.45 16.09
N ARG A 170 7.23 11.01 15.35
CA ARG A 170 5.83 10.52 15.34
C ARG A 170 5.67 9.21 14.57
N VAL A 171 6.37 9.07 13.44
CA VAL A 171 6.31 7.90 12.55
C VAL A 171 7.74 7.59 12.08
N PRO A 172 8.50 6.77 12.84
CA PRO A 172 9.91 6.49 12.54
C PRO A 172 10.18 5.85 11.18
N ASP A 173 9.22 5.09 10.66
CA ASP A 173 9.30 4.43 9.35
C ASP A 173 8.85 5.34 8.18
N ALA A 174 8.60 6.63 8.43
CA ALA A 174 8.25 7.58 7.38
C ALA A 174 9.42 7.82 6.43
N ILE A 175 9.14 7.95 5.14
CA ILE A 175 10.16 8.14 4.11
C ILE A 175 10.11 9.58 3.61
N PRO A 176 11.14 10.40 3.90
CA PRO A 176 11.30 11.72 3.32
C PRO A 176 11.66 11.61 1.83
N VAL A 177 10.91 12.32 0.99
CA VAL A 177 11.14 12.36 -0.46
C VAL A 177 10.94 13.75 -1.04
N SER A 178 11.55 13.98 -2.20
CA SER A 178 11.15 15.06 -3.10
C SER A 178 10.80 14.44 -4.44
N ALA A 179 9.50 14.31 -4.71
CA ALA A 179 9.01 13.87 -6.02
C ALA A 179 9.53 14.75 -7.17
N LYS A 180 9.85 16.03 -6.88
CA LYS A 180 10.36 16.99 -7.86
C LYS A 180 11.82 16.78 -8.22
N THR A 181 12.66 16.45 -7.23
CA THR A 181 14.11 16.33 -7.43
C THR A 181 14.58 14.88 -7.57
N GLY A 182 13.75 13.92 -7.16
CA GLY A 182 14.10 12.50 -7.08
C GLY A 182 14.72 12.08 -5.75
N GLU A 183 14.97 13.01 -4.83
CA GLU A 183 15.52 12.70 -3.50
C GLU A 183 14.61 11.71 -2.75
N GLY A 184 15.20 10.67 -2.18
CA GLY A 184 14.51 9.66 -1.37
C GLY A 184 13.67 8.63 -2.15
N LEU A 185 13.54 8.74 -3.48
CA LEU A 185 12.73 7.80 -4.26
C LEU A 185 13.31 6.39 -4.31
N ASP A 186 14.64 6.25 -4.27
CA ASP A 186 15.30 4.94 -4.20
C ASP A 186 14.98 4.23 -2.88
N ALA A 187 15.06 4.95 -1.74
CA ALA A 187 14.69 4.41 -0.44
C ALA A 187 13.21 4.02 -0.36
N LEU A 188 12.34 4.81 -1.01
CA LEU A 188 10.92 4.47 -1.15
C LEU A 188 10.73 3.20 -1.98
N ALA A 189 11.46 3.04 -3.10
CA ALA A 189 11.41 1.85 -3.92
C ALA A 189 11.90 0.61 -3.15
N ASP A 190 13.02 0.71 -2.44
CA ASP A 190 13.56 -0.36 -1.59
C ASP A 190 12.54 -0.79 -0.53
N ARG A 191 11.89 0.18 0.14
CA ARG A 191 10.84 -0.13 1.12
C ARG A 191 9.66 -0.87 0.49
N VAL A 192 9.25 -0.49 -0.71
CA VAL A 192 8.17 -1.19 -1.44
C VAL A 192 8.62 -2.60 -1.84
N VAL A 193 9.89 -2.80 -2.23
CA VAL A 193 10.45 -4.13 -2.51
C VAL A 193 10.41 -5.01 -1.25
N GLU A 194 10.79 -4.47 -0.08
CA GLU A 194 10.71 -5.19 1.19
C GLU A 194 9.27 -5.62 1.51
N LEU A 195 8.32 -4.69 1.40
CA LEU A 195 6.89 -4.98 1.64
C LEU A 195 6.33 -5.97 0.62
N MET A 196 6.77 -5.89 -0.64
CA MET A 196 6.38 -6.83 -1.69
C MET A 196 6.88 -8.25 -1.41
N ARG A 197 8.10 -8.39 -0.89
CA ARG A 197 8.64 -9.69 -0.48
C ARG A 197 7.89 -10.24 0.74
N GLY A 198 7.44 -9.35 1.63
CA GLY A 198 6.90 -9.72 2.93
C GLY A 198 7.95 -10.46 3.78
N PRO A 199 7.58 -10.99 4.96
CA PRO A 199 8.49 -11.86 5.69
C PRO A 199 8.63 -13.16 4.89
N LEU A 200 9.83 -13.41 4.38
CA LEU A 200 10.19 -14.67 3.76
C LEU A 200 10.39 -15.71 4.85
N LEU A 201 9.71 -16.84 4.73
CA LEU A 201 9.86 -17.97 5.63
C LEU A 201 10.60 -19.09 4.89
N GLU A 202 11.51 -19.75 5.60
CA GLU A 202 12.09 -21.01 5.15
C GLU A 202 11.16 -22.14 5.57
N LEU A 203 10.53 -22.78 4.59
CA LEU A 203 9.49 -23.78 4.80
C LEU A 203 9.76 -25.01 3.93
N THR A 204 9.22 -26.14 4.36
CA THR A 204 9.17 -27.38 3.58
C THR A 204 7.87 -27.42 2.79
N LEU A 205 7.94 -27.31 1.47
CA LEU A 205 6.80 -27.42 0.58
C LEU A 205 6.70 -28.83 0.00
N GLU A 206 5.56 -29.50 0.20
CA GLU A 206 5.30 -30.80 -0.41
C GLU A 206 4.15 -30.71 -1.41
N THR A 207 4.35 -31.26 -2.61
CA THR A 207 3.37 -31.26 -3.70
C THR A 207 3.37 -32.60 -4.43
N PRO A 208 2.23 -33.06 -4.98
CA PRO A 208 2.24 -34.20 -5.90
C PRO A 208 3.12 -33.91 -7.13
N MET A 209 3.93 -34.88 -7.57
CA MET A 209 4.75 -34.73 -8.78
C MET A 209 3.92 -34.49 -10.06
N ALA A 210 2.64 -34.87 -10.03
CA ALA A 210 1.69 -34.61 -11.12
C ALA A 210 1.41 -33.10 -11.32
N ASP A 211 1.65 -32.26 -10.31
CA ASP A 211 1.54 -30.80 -10.45
C ASP A 211 2.83 -30.20 -11.05
N SER A 212 3.08 -30.52 -12.31
CA SER A 212 4.26 -30.03 -13.04
C SER A 212 4.30 -28.51 -13.16
N ARG A 213 3.16 -27.82 -13.01
CA ARG A 213 3.06 -26.36 -13.06
C ARG A 213 3.60 -25.74 -11.77
N LEU A 214 3.26 -26.30 -10.62
CA LEU A 214 3.82 -25.84 -9.34
C LEU A 214 5.33 -26.06 -9.30
N VAL A 215 5.81 -27.23 -9.75
CA VAL A 215 7.24 -27.54 -9.84
C VAL A 215 7.98 -26.51 -10.71
N ASP A 216 7.46 -26.23 -11.92
CA ASP A 216 8.06 -25.23 -12.81
C ASP A 216 8.07 -23.82 -12.19
N TYR A 217 6.99 -23.46 -11.47
CA TYR A 217 6.93 -22.19 -10.76
C TYR A 217 8.01 -22.10 -9.68
N LEU A 218 8.15 -23.13 -8.83
CA LEU A 218 9.14 -23.13 -7.76
C LEU A 218 10.56 -22.98 -8.30
N GLU A 219 10.91 -23.75 -9.34
CA GLU A 219 12.26 -23.72 -9.92
C GLU A 219 12.60 -22.39 -10.61
N LYS A 220 11.61 -21.66 -11.13
CA LYS A 220 11.84 -20.41 -11.84
C LYS A 220 11.64 -19.15 -11.01
N ARG A 221 10.81 -19.21 -9.96
CA ARG A 221 10.27 -18.03 -9.28
C ARG A 221 10.36 -18.08 -7.76
N THR A 222 10.92 -19.14 -7.19
CA THR A 222 11.13 -19.28 -5.75
C THR A 222 12.59 -19.57 -5.46
N GLU A 223 13.11 -19.06 -4.35
CA GLU A 223 14.44 -19.43 -3.88
C GLU A 223 14.38 -20.85 -3.28
N VAL A 224 14.91 -21.82 -4.01
CA VAL A 224 14.93 -23.22 -3.60
C VAL A 224 16.23 -23.52 -2.83
N LEU A 225 16.07 -23.88 -1.56
CA LEU A 225 17.13 -24.24 -0.63
C LEU A 225 17.52 -25.73 -0.73
N SER A 226 16.54 -26.60 -0.92
CA SER A 226 16.75 -28.05 -1.04
C SER A 226 15.68 -28.71 -1.91
N ARG A 227 15.99 -29.90 -2.41
CA ARG A 227 15.16 -30.69 -3.32
C ARG A 227 15.22 -32.15 -2.92
N ASP A 228 14.07 -32.77 -2.73
CA ASP A 228 13.94 -34.19 -2.47
C ASP A 228 12.65 -34.73 -3.12
N TRP A 229 12.61 -36.02 -3.42
CA TRP A 229 11.51 -36.64 -4.14
C TRP A 229 11.25 -38.05 -3.65
N THR A 230 9.97 -38.38 -3.51
CA THR A 230 9.50 -39.76 -3.41
C THR A 230 8.90 -40.18 -4.75
N GLU A 231 8.34 -41.39 -4.85
CA GLU A 231 7.71 -41.88 -6.09
C GLU A 231 6.50 -41.04 -6.53
N THR A 232 5.84 -40.34 -5.61
CA THR A 232 4.59 -39.59 -5.89
C THR A 232 4.64 -38.12 -5.51
N THR A 233 5.60 -37.72 -4.69
CA THR A 233 5.62 -36.40 -4.04
C THR A 233 6.97 -35.74 -4.23
N ALA A 234 6.97 -34.46 -4.63
CA ALA A 234 8.13 -33.61 -4.62
C ALA A 234 8.15 -32.78 -3.33
N VAL A 235 9.32 -32.72 -2.69
CA VAL A 235 9.57 -32.01 -1.43
C VAL A 235 10.64 -30.95 -1.69
N TYR A 236 10.33 -29.70 -1.39
CA TYR A 236 11.25 -28.58 -1.57
C TYR A 236 11.45 -27.85 -0.25
N GLY A 237 12.71 -27.63 0.15
CA GLY A 237 13.02 -26.55 1.07
C GLY A 237 13.01 -25.24 0.29
N VAL A 238 12.11 -24.33 0.63
CA VAL A 238 11.94 -23.05 -0.08
C VAL A 238 12.02 -21.88 0.88
N ARG A 239 12.62 -20.79 0.43
CA ARG A 239 12.41 -19.48 1.03
C ARG A 239 11.28 -18.79 0.25
N ILE A 240 10.11 -18.71 0.86
CA ILE A 240 8.86 -18.29 0.20
C ILE A 240 8.12 -17.28 1.07
N GLY A 241 7.42 -16.32 0.46
CA GLY A 241 6.57 -15.34 1.13
C GLY A 241 5.08 -15.60 0.91
N ARG A 242 4.22 -14.95 1.72
CA ARG A 242 2.75 -15.06 1.67
C ARG A 242 2.19 -14.98 0.25
N ARG A 243 2.66 -14.00 -0.53
CA ARG A 243 2.16 -13.74 -1.89
C ARG A 243 2.44 -14.88 -2.85
N GLN A 244 3.64 -15.48 -2.80
CA GLN A 244 3.97 -16.62 -3.66
C GLN A 244 3.04 -17.79 -3.33
N VAL A 245 2.72 -18.00 -2.06
CA VAL A 245 1.75 -19.01 -1.61
C VAL A 245 0.34 -18.70 -2.13
N GLU A 246 -0.13 -17.46 -2.02
CA GLU A 246 -1.42 -17.02 -2.58
C GLU A 246 -1.48 -17.20 -4.12
N GLN A 247 -0.38 -16.91 -4.82
CA GLN A 247 -0.26 -17.10 -6.26
C GLN A 247 -0.26 -18.57 -6.70
N LEU A 248 0.30 -19.48 -5.89
CA LEU A 248 0.24 -20.92 -6.12
C LEU A 248 -1.19 -21.43 -5.89
N LEU A 249 -1.84 -20.97 -4.82
CA LEU A 249 -3.25 -21.28 -4.52
C LEU A 249 -4.21 -20.81 -5.61
N ALA A 250 -4.06 -19.58 -6.10
CA ALA A 250 -4.90 -19.02 -7.16
C ALA A 250 -4.79 -19.81 -8.48
N ARG A 251 -3.69 -20.52 -8.70
CA ARG A 251 -3.47 -21.41 -9.84
C ARG A 251 -4.10 -22.81 -9.66
N GLY A 252 -4.72 -23.06 -8.51
CA GLY A 252 -5.35 -24.34 -8.19
C GLY A 252 -4.37 -25.43 -7.76
N SER A 253 -3.14 -25.05 -7.39
CA SER A 253 -2.15 -26.02 -6.93
C SER A 253 -2.47 -26.53 -5.53
N VAL A 254 -2.17 -27.81 -5.30
CA VAL A 254 -2.41 -28.49 -4.03
C VAL A 254 -1.07 -28.87 -3.42
N PHE A 255 -0.74 -28.22 -2.30
CA PHE A 255 0.53 -28.43 -1.60
C PHE A 255 0.37 -28.18 -0.08
N THR A 256 1.33 -28.66 0.69
CA THR A 256 1.48 -28.37 2.12
C THR A 256 2.72 -27.52 2.37
N LEU A 257 2.72 -26.78 3.47
CA LEU A 257 3.86 -26.04 4.00
C LEU A 257 4.12 -26.52 5.44
N ASP A 258 5.30 -27.09 5.69
CA ASP A 258 5.67 -27.76 6.95
C ASP A 258 4.61 -28.77 7.42
N GLY A 259 4.05 -29.53 6.47
CA GLY A 259 2.99 -30.51 6.73
C GLY A 259 1.59 -29.94 6.94
N ILE A 260 1.41 -28.61 6.87
CA ILE A 260 0.12 -27.93 7.03
C ILE A 260 -0.48 -27.67 5.64
N PRO A 261 -1.77 -27.99 5.38
CA PRO A 261 -2.44 -27.60 4.15
C PRO A 261 -2.30 -26.09 3.89
N CYS A 262 -1.93 -25.70 2.66
CA CYS A 262 -1.62 -24.31 2.31
C CYS A 262 -2.70 -23.28 2.69
N THR A 263 -3.98 -23.64 2.63
CA THR A 263 -5.09 -22.76 3.03
C THR A 263 -5.06 -22.41 4.53
N GLU A 264 -4.64 -23.34 5.37
CA GLU A 264 -4.48 -23.13 6.82
C GLU A 264 -3.11 -22.49 7.14
N ALA A 265 -2.07 -22.89 6.41
CA ALA A 265 -0.72 -22.39 6.59
C ALA A 265 -0.63 -20.87 6.36
N LEU A 266 -1.41 -20.30 5.42
CA LEU A 266 -1.42 -18.87 5.14
C LEU A 266 -1.77 -18.02 6.36
N GLU A 267 -2.82 -18.37 7.09
CA GLU A 267 -3.27 -17.60 8.26
C GLU A 267 -2.32 -17.76 9.45
N ARG A 268 -1.70 -18.95 9.58
CA ARG A 268 -0.82 -19.29 10.70
C ARG A 268 0.60 -18.76 10.54
N LEU A 269 1.18 -18.89 9.35
CA LEU A 269 2.57 -18.55 9.07
C LEU A 269 2.72 -17.07 8.72
N TRP A 270 1.69 -16.48 8.10
CA TRP A 270 1.59 -15.06 7.83
C TRP A 270 0.33 -14.47 8.45
N PRO A 271 0.28 -14.36 9.78
CA PRO A 271 -0.84 -13.70 10.43
C PRO A 271 -0.98 -12.29 9.87
N THR A 272 -2.21 -11.91 9.52
CA THR A 272 -2.51 -10.49 9.27
C THR A 272 -2.09 -9.74 10.54
N PRO A 273 -1.26 -8.68 10.46
CA PRO A 273 -0.82 -7.96 11.64
C PRO A 273 -2.02 -7.65 12.52
N GLU A 274 -1.95 -8.05 13.79
CA GLU A 274 -2.98 -7.68 14.76
C GLU A 274 -3.04 -6.16 14.77
N VAL A 275 -4.15 -5.62 14.27
CA VAL A 275 -4.49 -4.22 14.38
C VAL A 275 -4.39 -3.89 15.85
N GLU A 276 -3.37 -3.09 16.22
CA GLU A 276 -3.31 -2.48 17.54
C GLU A 276 -4.60 -1.66 17.65
N ARG A 277 -5.58 -2.26 18.31
CA ARG A 277 -6.87 -1.63 18.55
C ARG A 277 -6.56 -0.55 19.56
N ASP A 278 -6.18 0.63 19.07
CA ASP A 278 -6.26 1.84 19.85
C ASP A 278 -7.70 1.89 20.36
N ARG A 279 -7.86 1.49 21.63
CA ARG A 279 -9.15 1.57 22.30
C ARG A 279 -9.49 3.05 22.21
N PRO A 280 -10.61 3.44 21.58
CA PRO A 280 -10.98 4.84 21.58
C PRO A 280 -11.02 5.28 23.04
N VAL A 281 -10.14 6.22 23.42
CA VAL A 281 -10.15 6.81 24.75
C VAL A 281 -11.57 7.33 24.94
N PRO A 282 -12.35 6.74 25.86
CA PRO A 282 -13.73 7.11 26.02
C PRO A 282 -13.83 8.62 26.26
N PRO A 283 -14.90 9.29 25.81
CA PRO A 283 -15.03 10.74 25.96
C PRO A 283 -14.80 11.25 27.39
N HIS A 284 -15.06 10.41 28.39
CA HIS A 284 -14.88 10.69 29.82
C HIS A 284 -13.43 10.58 30.34
N GLN A 285 -12.48 10.11 29.53
CA GLN A 285 -11.04 10.03 29.86
C GLN A 285 -10.20 11.07 29.10
N ARG A 286 -10.83 11.95 28.31
CA ARG A 286 -10.16 13.11 27.73
C ARG A 286 -9.91 14.13 28.83
N VAL A 287 -8.71 14.14 29.41
CA VAL A 287 -8.29 15.22 30.30
C VAL A 287 -8.17 16.48 29.44
N TRP A 288 -9.12 17.41 29.59
CA TRP A 288 -8.96 18.76 29.06
C TRP A 288 -7.96 19.46 29.98
N GLY A 289 -6.83 19.89 29.44
CA GLY A 289 -5.86 20.70 30.17
C GLY A 289 -6.51 22.02 30.58
N ASP A 290 -6.56 22.24 31.88
CA ASP A 290 -6.75 23.56 32.49
C ASP A 290 -5.62 24.48 32.02
N GLU A 291 -5.96 25.55 31.30
CA GLU A 291 -5.20 26.80 31.34
C GLU A 291 -6.17 27.98 31.39
N ASP A 292 -6.83 28.10 32.54
CA ASP A 292 -7.19 29.38 33.14
C ASP A 292 -6.38 29.48 34.45
N THR A 293 -5.18 30.06 34.41
CA THR A 293 -4.66 30.81 35.57
C THR A 293 -3.50 31.76 35.23
N VAL A 294 -3.82 33.06 35.39
CA VAL A 294 -2.99 34.26 35.62
C VAL A 294 -2.35 34.95 34.41
#